data_AF-A0A9P7FU74-F1
#
_entry.id   AF-A0A9P7FU74-F1
#
_cell.length_a   1.000
_cell.length_b   1.000
_cell.length_c   1.000
_cell.angle_alpha   90.00
_cell.angle_beta   90.00
_cell.angle_gamma   90.00
#
_symmetry.space_group_name_H-M   'P 1'
#
loop_
_entity.id
_entity.type
_entity.pdbx_description
1 polymer ?
#
loop_
_entity_poly.entity_id
_entity_poly.type
_entity_poly.pdbx_seq_one_letter_code
_entity_poly.pdbx_strand_id
1 'polypeptide(L)'
;MLRRLSIVLALKQAYIKAIGHPIGFDYSRLEFNVPESTAMGDGYPLTGWEFRIWRTDLGVARRDQLITEHYQCVVAFFRGTNDSRFVFYDSQEALNGWVQFINIDQMVKVIPKLTA
;
A
#
# COMPACT_ATOMS: atom_id res chain seq x y z
N MET A 1 6.97 -7.92 15.66
CA MET A 1 6.36 -6.63 16.04
C MET A 1 6.39 -5.62 14.89
N LEU A 2 7.55 -5.31 14.30
CA LEU A 2 7.71 -4.23 13.32
C LEU A 2 6.79 -4.31 12.09
N ARG A 3 6.62 -5.51 11.49
CA ARG A 3 5.79 -5.69 10.28
C ARG A 3 4.34 -5.22 10.48
N ARG A 4 3.71 -5.59 11.60
CA ARG A 4 2.32 -5.20 11.90
C ARG A 4 2.19 -3.69 12.04
N LEU A 5 3.14 -3.05 12.73
CA LEU A 5 3.20 -1.60 12.84
C LEU A 5 3.35 -0.94 11.46
N SER A 6 4.24 -1.44 10.62
CA SER A 6 4.44 -0.92 9.26
C SER A 6 3.18 -1.00 8.40
N ILE A 7 2.42 -2.10 8.49
CA ILE A 7 1.14 -2.24 7.77
C ILE A 7 0.12 -1.21 8.27
N VAL A 8 -0.04 -1.06 9.59
CA VAL A 8 -0.98 -0.10 10.16
C VAL A 8 -0.63 1.34 9.79
N LEU A 9 0.66 1.69 9.82
CA LEU A 9 1.13 3.01 9.38
C LEU A 9 0.86 3.24 7.89
N ALA A 10 1.13 2.23 7.05
CA ALA A 10 0.86 2.31 5.62
C ALA A 10 -0.65 2.43 5.32
N LEU A 11 -1.51 1.73 6.05
CA LEU A 11 -2.98 1.85 5.96
C LEU A 11 -3.46 3.27 6.27
N LYS A 12 -3.05 3.81 7.43
CA LYS A 12 -3.40 5.18 7.83
C LYS A 12 -2.95 6.18 6.77
N GLN A 13 -1.71 6.07 6.31
CA GLN A 13 -1.16 6.99 5.33
C GLN A 13 -1.82 6.86 3.95
N ALA A 14 -2.18 5.64 3.52
CA ALA A 14 -2.91 5.41 2.28
C ALA A 14 -4.31 6.04 2.33
N TYR A 15 -5.03 5.87 3.45
CA TYR A 15 -6.34 6.49 3.65
C TYR A 15 -6.28 8.01 3.61
N ILE A 16 -5.37 8.63 4.39
CA ILE A 16 -5.19 10.08 4.46
C ILE A 16 -4.89 10.67 3.08
N LYS A 17 -4.02 10.00 2.31
CA LYS A 17 -3.72 10.38 0.92
C LYS A 17 -4.95 10.27 0.02
N ALA A 18 -5.74 9.20 0.17
CA ALA A 18 -6.91 8.98 -0.67
C ALA A 18 -8.03 10.00 -0.42
N ILE A 19 -8.21 10.47 0.82
CA ILE A 19 -9.16 11.55 1.14
C ILE A 19 -8.60 12.95 0.83
N GLY A 20 -7.33 13.07 0.44
CA GLY A 20 -6.70 14.34 0.10
C GLY A 20 -6.45 15.28 1.29
N HIS A 21 -6.36 14.74 2.52
CA HIS A 21 -6.16 15.58 3.70
C HIS A 21 -4.71 16.10 3.77
N PRO A 22 -4.48 17.38 4.12
CA PRO A 22 -3.15 17.96 4.21
C PRO A 22 -2.32 17.39 5.38
N ILE A 23 -1.05 17.78 5.43
CA ILE A 23 -0.13 17.40 6.52
C ILE A 23 -0.69 17.89 7.87
N GLY A 24 -0.63 17.03 8.89
CA GLY A 24 -1.12 17.34 10.24
C GLY A 24 -2.36 16.54 10.68
N PHE A 25 -2.82 15.58 9.87
CA PHE A 25 -3.87 14.65 10.29
C PHE A 25 -3.46 13.88 11.55
N ASP A 26 -4.30 13.87 12.58
CA ASP A 26 -4.07 13.08 13.78
C ASP A 26 -4.35 11.59 13.51
N TYR A 27 -3.27 10.80 13.47
CA TYR A 27 -3.32 9.36 13.25
C TYR A 27 -4.11 8.62 14.32
N SER A 28 -4.29 9.18 15.51
CA SER A 28 -5.07 8.56 16.61
C SER A 28 -6.54 8.37 16.23
N ARG A 29 -7.07 9.23 15.34
CA ARG A 29 -8.47 9.22 14.89
C ARG A 29 -8.84 8.03 14.02
N LEU A 30 -7.85 7.36 13.44
CA LEU A 30 -8.04 6.19 12.58
C LEU A 30 -7.70 4.93 13.34
N GLU A 31 -8.53 3.92 13.28
CA GLU A 31 -8.26 2.61 13.86
C GLU A 31 -8.36 1.54 12.79
N PHE A 32 -7.31 0.72 12.67
CA PHE A 32 -7.25 -0.37 11.71
C PHE A 32 -6.97 -1.66 12.46
N ASN A 33 -7.95 -2.56 12.50
CA ASN A 33 -7.76 -3.91 13.01
C ASN A 33 -7.54 -4.86 11.82
N VAL A 34 -6.26 -5.07 11.48
CA VAL A 34 -5.87 -5.90 10.33
C VAL A 34 -6.34 -7.37 10.47
N PRO A 35 -6.19 -8.04 11.64
CA PRO A 35 -6.73 -9.39 11.84
C PRO A 35 -8.25 -9.52 11.61
N GLU A 36 -9.02 -8.54 12.09
CA GLU A 36 -10.49 -8.57 11.98
C GLU A 36 -11.00 -7.89 10.69
N SER A 37 -10.10 -7.34 9.87
CA SER A 37 -10.43 -6.58 8.66
C SER A 37 -11.41 -5.44 8.90
N THR A 38 -11.29 -4.76 10.04
CA THR A 38 -12.11 -3.59 10.37
C THR A 38 -11.30 -2.30 10.28
N ALA A 39 -11.98 -1.24 9.86
CA ALA A 39 -11.41 0.10 9.74
C ALA A 39 -12.42 1.11 10.30
N MET A 40 -11.96 1.96 11.22
CA MET A 40 -12.77 3.01 11.83
C MET A 40 -12.06 4.36 11.71
N GLY A 41 -12.84 5.42 11.55
CA GLY A 41 -12.39 6.80 11.63
C GLY A 41 -13.35 7.57 12.52
N ASP A 42 -12.83 8.24 13.55
CA ASP A 42 -13.62 9.03 14.50
C ASP A 42 -14.78 8.25 15.15
N GLY A 43 -14.59 6.95 15.38
CA GLY A 43 -15.64 6.08 15.94
C GLY A 43 -16.66 5.55 14.92
N TYR A 44 -16.55 5.92 13.63
CA TYR A 44 -17.44 5.44 12.57
C TYR A 44 -16.71 4.42 11.67
N PRO A 45 -17.40 3.35 11.20
CA PRO A 45 -16.80 2.41 10.27
C PRO A 45 -16.49 3.10 8.93
N LEU A 46 -15.31 2.83 8.37
CA LEU A 46 -14.88 3.36 7.07
C LEU A 46 -15.50 2.53 5.93
N THR A 47 -16.82 2.56 5.83
CA THR A 47 -17.59 1.85 4.81
C THR A 47 -17.28 2.38 3.42
N GLY A 48 -17.36 1.49 2.43
CA GLY A 48 -17.09 1.84 1.04
C GLY A 48 -15.62 1.92 0.67
N TRP A 49 -14.71 1.65 1.59
CA TRP A 49 -13.27 1.63 1.34
C TRP A 49 -12.74 0.22 1.07
N GLU A 50 -11.87 0.10 0.07
CA GLU A 50 -11.12 -1.11 -0.24
C GLU A 50 -9.62 -0.82 -0.01
N PHE A 51 -9.00 -1.56 0.89
CA PHE A 51 -7.58 -1.51 1.20
C PHE A 51 -6.87 -2.71 0.60
N ARG A 52 -5.94 -2.45 -0.32
CA ARG A 52 -5.10 -3.47 -0.96
C ARG A 52 -3.71 -3.45 -0.35
N ILE A 53 -3.25 -4.57 0.19
CA ILE A 53 -2.06 -4.67 1.02
C ILE A 53 -1.13 -5.72 0.43
N TRP A 54 0.16 -5.40 0.29
CA TRP A 54 1.17 -6.34 -0.20
C TRP A 54 2.55 -6.04 0.38
N ARG A 55 3.47 -6.99 0.21
CA ARG A 55 4.90 -6.83 0.52
C ARG A 55 5.66 -6.66 -0.78
N THR A 56 6.69 -5.81 -0.76
CA THR A 56 7.68 -5.75 -1.83
C THR A 56 9.09 -5.78 -1.24
N ASP A 57 9.99 -6.48 -1.92
CA ASP A 57 11.38 -6.62 -1.55
C ASP A 57 12.22 -5.86 -2.58
N LEU A 58 12.96 -4.85 -2.14
CA LEU A 58 13.71 -3.95 -2.98
C LEU A 58 15.20 -4.10 -2.71
N GLY A 59 15.99 -4.35 -3.75
CA GLY A 59 17.44 -4.29 -3.68
C GLY A 59 17.91 -2.83 -3.70
N VAL A 60 18.53 -2.35 -2.62
CA VAL A 60 19.02 -0.98 -2.49
C VAL A 60 20.54 -1.01 -2.32
N ALA A 61 21.25 -0.24 -3.14
CA ALA A 61 22.68 -0.05 -2.99
C ALA A 61 22.96 0.97 -1.86
N ARG A 62 23.61 0.54 -0.77
CA ARG A 62 24.13 1.42 0.27
C ARG A 62 25.64 1.26 0.38
N ARG A 63 26.38 2.34 0.08
CA ARG A 63 27.84 2.45 0.34
C ARG A 63 28.62 1.19 -0.13
N ASP A 64 28.36 0.72 -1.35
CA ASP A 64 28.92 -0.50 -1.99
C ASP A 64 28.35 -1.87 -1.60
N GLN A 65 27.30 -1.95 -0.78
CA GLN A 65 26.60 -3.20 -0.52
C GLN A 65 25.16 -3.17 -1.06
N LEU A 66 24.78 -4.22 -1.79
CA LEU A 66 23.40 -4.45 -2.18
C LEU A 66 22.65 -5.06 -0.98
N ILE A 67 21.72 -4.30 -0.41
CA ILE A 67 20.93 -4.72 0.74
C ILE A 67 19.48 -4.90 0.29
N THR A 68 18.86 -6.01 0.65
CA THR A 68 17.44 -6.22 0.43
C THR A 68 16.65 -5.54 1.54
N GLU A 69 15.84 -4.55 1.19
CA GLU A 69 14.91 -3.89 2.09
C GLU A 69 13.48 -4.42 1.86
N HIS A 70 12.75 -4.63 2.94
CA HIS A 70 11.40 -5.20 2.92
C HIS A 70 10.37 -4.11 3.25
N TYR A 71 9.49 -3.81 2.30
CA TYR A 71 8.47 -2.78 2.44
C TYR A 71 7.08 -3.40 2.58
N GLN A 72 6.22 -2.73 3.34
CA GLN A 72 4.79 -3.01 3.39
C GLN A 72 4.07 -1.89 2.66
N CYS A 73 3.32 -2.24 1.62
CA CYS A 73 2.67 -1.31 0.74
C CYS A 73 1.15 -1.43 0.86
N VAL A 74 0.47 -0.30 0.78
CA VAL A 74 -0.98 -0.23 0.88
C VAL A 74 -1.52 0.82 -0.09
N VAL A 75 -2.63 0.51 -0.75
CA VAL A 75 -3.44 1.48 -1.49
C VAL A 75 -4.87 1.41 -0.99
N ALA A 76 -5.49 2.58 -0.81
CA ALA A 76 -6.88 2.72 -0.42
C ALA A 76 -7.70 3.22 -1.62
N PHE A 77 -8.84 2.58 -1.87
CA PHE A 77 -9.80 2.95 -2.91
C PHE A 77 -11.16 3.21 -2.29
N PHE A 78 -11.84 4.27 -2.71
CA PHE A 78 -13.26 4.41 -2.43
C PHE A 78 -14.08 3.70 -3.52
N ARG A 79 -14.85 2.69 -3.12
CA ARG A 79 -15.74 1.86 -3.96
C ARG A 79 -17.22 2.17 -3.72
N GLY A 80 -17.58 2.81 -2.62
CA GLY A 80 -18.98 3.12 -2.27
C GLY A 80 -19.82 1.90 -1.87
N THR A 81 -19.18 0.79 -1.47
CA THR A 81 -19.85 -0.40 -0.92
C THR A 81 -20.31 -0.17 0.53
N ASN A 82 -21.19 -1.03 1.03
CA ASN A 82 -21.67 -0.93 2.43
C ASN A 82 -20.60 -1.35 3.45
N ASP A 83 -19.59 -2.10 3.02
CA ASP A 83 -18.56 -2.65 3.88
C ASP A 83 -17.17 -2.13 3.51
N SER A 84 -16.26 -2.22 4.47
CA SER A 84 -14.82 -2.07 4.27
C SER A 84 -14.24 -3.40 3.78
N ARG A 85 -13.41 -3.36 2.72
CA ARG A 85 -12.79 -4.56 2.16
C ARG A 85 -11.28 -4.51 2.32
N PHE A 86 -10.70 -5.60 2.81
CA PHE A 86 -9.25 -5.79 2.86
C PHE A 86 -8.86 -6.89 1.87
N VAL A 87 -7.89 -6.60 1.02
CA VAL A 87 -7.35 -7.53 0.03
C VAL A 87 -5.86 -7.67 0.27
N PHE A 88 -5.43 -8.87 0.64
CA PHE A 88 -4.03 -9.20 0.85
C PHE A 88 -3.48 -9.94 -0.35
N TYR A 89 -2.32 -9.50 -0.83
CA TYR A 89 -1.56 -10.19 -1.86
C TYR A 89 -0.35 -10.86 -1.21
N ASP A 90 -0.51 -12.14 -0.87
CA ASP A 90 0.52 -12.93 -0.20
C ASP A 90 1.46 -13.66 -1.18
N SER A 91 1.01 -13.90 -2.42
CA SER A 91 1.82 -14.51 -3.47
C SER A 91 2.23 -13.50 -4.54
N GLN A 92 3.43 -13.72 -5.11
CA GLN A 92 3.93 -12.89 -6.20
C GLN A 92 3.07 -13.02 -7.47
N GLU A 93 2.49 -14.19 -7.72
CA GLU A 93 1.57 -14.42 -8.84
C GLU A 93 0.30 -13.57 -8.74
N ALA A 94 -0.35 -13.58 -7.56
CA ALA A 94 -1.53 -12.77 -7.32
C ALA A 94 -1.20 -11.26 -7.41
N LEU A 95 -0.01 -10.88 -6.93
CA LEU A 95 0.46 -9.50 -7.01
C LEU A 95 0.74 -9.08 -8.46
N ASN A 96 1.39 -9.93 -9.27
CA ASN A 96 1.71 -9.65 -10.67
C ASN A 96 0.45 -9.48 -11.53
N GLY A 97 -0.65 -10.15 -11.19
CA GLY A 97 -1.94 -9.94 -11.84
C GLY A 97 -2.58 -8.59 -11.49
N TRP A 98 -2.16 -7.95 -10.40
CA TRP A 98 -2.68 -6.66 -9.94
C TRP A 98 -1.77 -5.48 -10.28
N VAL A 99 -0.49 -5.60 -9.96
CA VAL A 99 0.56 -4.61 -10.22
C VAL A 99 1.71 -5.31 -10.93
N GLN A 100 2.06 -4.79 -12.10
CA GLN A 100 3.22 -5.26 -12.83
C GLN A 100 4.43 -4.43 -12.40
N PHE A 101 5.40 -5.07 -11.76
CA PHE A 101 6.70 -4.46 -11.55
C PHE A 101 7.38 -4.33 -12.92
N ILE A 102 7.72 -3.10 -13.29
CA ILE A 102 8.52 -2.83 -14.48
C ILE A 102 9.98 -2.80 -14.03
N ASN A 103 10.78 -3.75 -14.50
CA ASN A 103 12.22 -3.74 -14.25
C ASN A 103 12.91 -2.66 -15.09
N ILE A 104 14.09 -2.20 -14.66
CA ILE A 104 14.88 -1.21 -15.41
C ILE A 104 15.13 -1.70 -16.85
N ASP A 105 15.44 -2.99 -17.04
CA ASP A 105 15.62 -3.56 -18.38
C ASP A 105 14.38 -3.47 -19.26
N GLN A 106 13.19 -3.56 -18.65
CA GLN A 106 11.93 -3.37 -19.35
C GLN A 106 11.72 -1.89 -19.65
N MET A 107 11.97 -0.97 -18.70
CA MET A 107 11.89 0.46 -18.95
C MET A 107 12.80 0.90 -20.10
N VAL A 108 14.07 0.46 -20.12
CA VAL A 108 15.03 0.78 -21.19
C VAL A 108 14.53 0.37 -22.57
N LYS A 109 13.81 -0.76 -22.67
CA LYS A 109 13.19 -1.21 -23.92
C LYS A 109 12.00 -0.36 -24.37
N VAL A 110 11.31 0.31 -23.45
CA VAL A 110 10.12 1.12 -23.76
C VAL A 110 10.45 2.61 -23.93
N ILE A 111 11.54 3.12 -23.34
CA ILE A 111 11.98 4.53 -23.46
C ILE A 111 11.98 5.04 -24.91
N PRO A 112 12.55 4.33 -25.91
CA PRO A 112 12.57 4.81 -27.29
C PRO A 112 11.18 5.01 -27.90
N LYS A 113 10.17 4.28 -27.42
CA LYS A 113 8.78 4.33 -27.91
C LYS A 113 7.97 5.47 -27.29
N LEU A 114 8.43 6.05 -26.19
CA LEU A 114 7.74 7.14 -25.47
C LEU A 114 8.21 8.54 -25.92
N THR A 115 9.35 8.61 -26.61
CA THR A 115 9.93 9.85 -27.18
C THR A 115 9.57 10.10 -28.64
N ALA A 116 8.77 9.22 -29.26
CA ALA A 116 8.32 9.33 -30.65
C ALA A 116 6.91 9.91 -30.75
#